data_AF-A0A7Y9W750-F1
#
_entry.id   AF-A0A7Y9W750-F1
#
_cell.length_a   1.000
_cell.length_b   1.000
_cell.length_c   1.000
_cell.angle_alpha   90.00
_cell.angle_beta   90.00
_cell.angle_gamma   90.00
#
_symmetry.space_group_name_H-M   'P 1'
#
loop_
_entity.id
_entity.type
_entity.pdbx_description
1 polymer ?
#
loop_
_entity_poly.entity_id
_entity_poly.type
_entity_poly.pdbx_seq_one_letter_code
_entity_poly.pdbx_strand_id
1 'polypeptide(L)'
;MAVPISQAWTVATYVLKQKLMRRRRYPLVLMLEPLMRCNLACAGCGKIQYPAHVLKSELTPEQCFKAVEECGTPMVAIPGGEPLLHPQMPEIVAGLVARKKYVYMCTNALLLAKNLHLFKPSKYLSFSVHVDGQREHHDFAVCREGGYDIAMEGVRAAVAAGFRVTTNTTLFDGADPNSVRLHFDEMMEAGVESMMVSPGYTYDKAPDQKHFLGRARSKKLFRSILSNRKKSWRFNASPMFMEFLMGKKELTCTPWGMPTYSIFGWQKPCYLLQDGYADTFDELMESVKWSEYGTESGNPKCANCMVHSGYEASGVNYTFGSFKGMFQTVKAMLFDRYEDREATEILAGWKKTTHEMPITFIPKAQRADAVKSEEVQAVAQPVKAIAPDEMENAPGTAHEKLEGWTPELTTEAEVREAMEKAFDYRGDVTITRKDGSAVAGYLYDRQYGAAFKDCFVRIIPTGKQTKETIPYAQIGSITFTGKDTAAGKTFENWVKRYWEKKAAGEQNIQIEPEYLGD
;
A
#
# COMPACT_ATOMS: atom_id res chain seq x y z
N MET A 1 -23.52 -9.06 11.24
CA MET A 1 -22.34 -9.66 10.61
C MET A 1 -21.40 -8.56 10.17
N ALA A 2 -20.09 -8.83 10.14
CA ALA A 2 -19.09 -7.82 9.78
C ALA A 2 -19.04 -7.51 8.27
N VAL A 3 -19.58 -8.40 7.44
CA VAL A 3 -19.77 -8.21 6.00
C VAL A 3 -21.24 -8.44 5.66
N PRO A 4 -21.88 -7.67 4.75
CA PRO A 4 -23.26 -7.89 4.37
C PRO A 4 -23.46 -9.28 3.73
N ILE A 5 -24.61 -9.91 4.02
CA ILE A 5 -24.99 -11.23 3.45
C ILE A 5 -24.86 -11.23 1.93
N SER A 6 -25.36 -10.18 1.28
CA SER A 6 -25.32 -10.07 -0.18
C SER A 6 -23.89 -10.07 -0.74
N GLN A 7 -22.95 -9.43 -0.03
CA GLN A 7 -21.54 -9.38 -0.41
C GLN A 7 -20.88 -10.75 -0.18
N ALA A 8 -21.10 -11.35 0.99
CA ALA A 8 -20.59 -12.68 1.31
C ALA A 8 -21.08 -13.72 0.29
N TRP A 9 -22.35 -13.67 -0.12
CA TRP A 9 -22.91 -14.54 -1.16
C TRP A 9 -22.25 -14.30 -2.52
N THR A 10 -22.04 -13.05 -2.91
CA THR A 10 -21.38 -12.69 -4.17
C THR A 10 -19.94 -13.21 -4.22
N VAL A 11 -19.18 -13.03 -3.13
CA VAL A 11 -17.82 -13.56 -3.01
C VAL A 11 -17.80 -15.08 -3.04
N ALA A 12 -18.66 -15.74 -2.26
CA ALA A 12 -18.74 -17.20 -2.21
C ALA A 12 -19.07 -17.81 -3.57
N THR A 13 -20.10 -17.29 -4.25
CA THR A 13 -20.50 -17.77 -5.59
C THR A 13 -19.43 -17.50 -6.63
N TYR A 14 -18.77 -16.33 -6.58
CA TYR A 14 -17.63 -16.03 -7.44
C TYR A 14 -16.49 -17.03 -7.25
N VAL A 15 -16.03 -17.24 -6.02
CA VAL A 15 -14.90 -18.13 -5.70
C VAL A 15 -15.22 -19.58 -6.09
N LEU A 16 -16.43 -20.06 -5.79
CA LEU A 16 -16.88 -21.40 -6.20
C LEU A 16 -16.87 -21.55 -7.72
N LYS A 17 -17.32 -20.53 -8.47
CA LYS A 17 -17.24 -20.52 -9.94
C LYS A 17 -15.79 -20.60 -10.43
N GLN A 18 -14.87 -19.80 -9.88
CA GLN A 18 -13.45 -19.86 -10.29
C GLN A 18 -12.85 -21.25 -10.04
N LYS A 19 -13.16 -21.87 -8.90
CA LYS A 19 -12.72 -23.23 -8.55
C LYS A 19 -13.32 -24.30 -9.48
N LEU A 20 -14.61 -24.20 -9.80
CA LEU A 20 -15.27 -25.09 -10.76
C LEU A 20 -14.62 -24.98 -12.15
N MET A 21 -14.26 -23.77 -12.56
CA MET A 21 -13.50 -23.49 -13.78
C MET A 21 -12.01 -23.87 -13.68
N ARG A 22 -11.57 -24.45 -12.56
CA ARG A 22 -10.17 -24.87 -12.29
C ARG A 22 -9.14 -23.75 -12.46
N ARG A 23 -9.55 -22.50 -12.30
CA ARG A 23 -8.65 -21.35 -12.35
C ARG A 23 -7.81 -21.31 -11.08
N ARG A 24 -6.50 -21.45 -11.23
CA ARG A 24 -5.56 -21.44 -10.10
C ARG A 24 -5.32 -20.03 -9.55
N ARG A 25 -5.33 -19.03 -10.43
CA ARG A 25 -5.11 -17.62 -10.09
C ARG A 25 -6.31 -16.83 -10.58
N TYR A 26 -6.92 -16.07 -9.69
CA TYR A 26 -8.07 -15.22 -9.98
C TYR A 26 -8.09 -14.02 -9.02
N PRO A 27 -8.56 -12.85 -9.46
CA PRO A 27 -8.63 -11.67 -8.63
C PRO A 27 -9.86 -11.71 -7.72
N LEU A 28 -9.71 -11.25 -6.48
CA LEU A 28 -10.81 -11.13 -5.52
C LEU A 28 -11.25 -9.67 -5.36
N VAL A 29 -10.30 -8.74 -5.36
CA VAL A 29 -10.53 -7.30 -5.23
C VAL A 29 -9.62 -6.56 -6.20
N LEU A 30 -10.15 -5.70 -7.07
CA LEU A 30 -9.29 -4.79 -7.84
C LEU A 30 -8.93 -3.59 -6.96
N MET A 31 -7.65 -3.28 -6.85
CA MET A 31 -7.16 -2.01 -6.34
C MET A 31 -7.10 -1.03 -7.52
N LEU A 32 -8.11 -0.18 -7.67
CA LEU A 32 -8.20 0.81 -8.73
C LEU A 32 -7.66 2.14 -8.23
N GLU A 33 -6.59 2.66 -8.81
CA GLU A 33 -5.96 3.95 -8.46
C GLU A 33 -6.20 4.97 -9.60
N PRO A 34 -7.35 5.68 -9.64
CA PRO A 34 -7.67 6.62 -10.72
C PRO A 34 -6.75 7.84 -10.77
N LEU A 35 -6.11 8.17 -9.65
CA LEU A 35 -5.20 9.30 -9.50
C LEU A 35 -4.13 8.98 -8.45
N MET A 36 -3.04 9.72 -8.49
CA MET A 36 -1.95 9.62 -7.51
C MET A 36 -1.84 10.84 -6.58
N ARG A 37 -2.49 11.98 -6.88
CA ARG A 37 -2.42 13.17 -6.01
C ARG A 37 -3.23 13.02 -4.74
N CYS A 38 -2.68 13.50 -3.63
CA CYS A 38 -3.32 13.51 -2.32
C CYS A 38 -3.18 14.89 -1.67
N ASN A 39 -4.13 15.22 -0.79
CA ASN A 39 -4.11 16.40 0.08
C ASN A 39 -3.42 16.13 1.43
N LEU A 40 -2.74 14.99 1.56
CA LEU A 40 -1.89 14.60 2.69
C LEU A 40 -0.56 14.05 2.20
N ALA A 41 0.47 14.12 3.05
CA ALA A 41 1.79 13.54 2.83
C ALA A 41 2.20 12.64 4.00
N CYS A 42 1.47 11.55 4.20
CA CYS A 42 1.67 10.64 5.32
C CYS A 42 3.06 9.97 5.30
N ALA A 43 3.65 9.77 6.47
CA ALA A 43 4.96 9.13 6.67
C ALA A 43 5.06 7.71 6.05
N GLY A 44 3.98 6.93 6.10
CA GLY A 44 3.93 5.57 5.54
C GLY A 44 3.58 5.50 4.05
N CYS A 45 3.36 6.64 3.37
CA CYS A 45 2.87 6.68 2.00
C CYS A 45 3.97 7.02 0.99
N GLY A 46 4.29 6.08 0.11
CA GLY A 46 5.18 6.27 -1.05
C GLY A 46 4.45 6.52 -2.36
N LYS A 47 3.12 6.36 -2.39
CA LYS A 47 2.30 6.37 -3.61
C LYS A 47 1.97 7.76 -4.17
N ILE A 48 2.47 8.83 -3.55
CA ILE A 48 2.23 10.23 -3.97
C ILE A 48 3.51 10.95 -4.41
N GLN A 49 4.63 10.25 -4.51
CA GLN A 49 5.95 10.83 -4.79
C GLN A 49 6.25 10.70 -6.29
N TYR A 50 5.63 11.60 -7.05
CA TYR A 50 5.78 11.70 -8.49
C TYR A 50 5.88 13.16 -8.93
N PRO A 51 6.48 13.45 -10.10
CA PRO A 51 6.47 14.78 -10.68
C PRO A 51 5.05 15.35 -10.83
N ALA A 52 4.90 16.67 -10.72
CA ALA A 52 3.59 17.33 -10.68
C ALA A 52 2.67 16.98 -11.86
N HIS A 53 3.22 16.86 -13.08
CA HIS A 53 2.42 16.51 -14.26
C HIS A 53 1.81 15.10 -14.21
N VAL A 54 2.47 14.15 -13.52
CA VAL A 54 1.96 12.79 -13.24
C VAL A 54 0.91 12.83 -12.14
N LEU A 55 1.12 13.65 -11.10
CA LEU A 55 0.13 13.84 -10.04
C LEU A 55 -1.17 14.50 -10.56
N LYS A 56 -1.08 15.27 -11.65
CA LYS A 56 -2.24 15.83 -12.36
C LYS A 56 -2.91 14.82 -13.31
N SER A 57 -2.31 13.67 -13.57
CA SER A 57 -2.92 12.62 -14.40
C SER A 57 -4.08 11.94 -13.68
N GLU A 58 -5.10 11.58 -14.45
CA GLU A 58 -6.32 10.94 -13.98
C GLU A 58 -6.80 9.89 -14.99
N LEU A 59 -7.42 8.82 -14.50
CA LEU A 59 -8.16 7.88 -15.32
C LEU A 59 -9.57 8.39 -15.61
N THR A 60 -10.03 8.26 -16.86
CA THR A 60 -11.45 8.51 -17.17
C THR A 60 -12.34 7.40 -16.62
N PRO A 61 -13.64 7.65 -16.44
CA PRO A 61 -14.61 6.61 -16.08
C PRO A 61 -14.56 5.38 -16.99
N GLU A 62 -14.42 5.56 -18.30
CA GLU A 62 -14.33 4.47 -19.28
C GLU A 62 -13.10 3.60 -19.04
N GLN A 63 -11.95 4.20 -18.73
CA GLN A 63 -10.73 3.45 -18.41
C GLN A 63 -10.92 2.63 -17.13
N CYS A 64 -11.53 3.22 -16.10
CA CYS A 64 -11.87 2.52 -14.86
C CYS A 64 -12.82 1.33 -15.10
N PHE A 65 -13.87 1.54 -15.90
CA PHE A 65 -14.84 0.48 -16.21
C PHE A 65 -14.22 -0.64 -17.02
N LYS A 66 -13.40 -0.30 -18.03
CA LYS A 66 -12.67 -1.28 -18.84
C LYS A 66 -11.79 -2.16 -17.96
N ALA A 67 -10.99 -1.58 -17.07
CA ALA A 67 -10.12 -2.33 -16.16
C ALA A 67 -10.90 -3.28 -15.23
N VAL A 68 -12.06 -2.83 -14.72
CA VAL A 68 -12.94 -3.65 -13.87
C VAL A 68 -13.59 -4.79 -14.64
N GLU A 69 -14.00 -4.56 -15.87
CA GLU A 69 -14.59 -5.57 -16.76
C GLU A 69 -13.55 -6.62 -17.17
N GLU A 70 -12.36 -6.17 -17.54
CA GLU A 70 -11.22 -7.00 -17.91
C GLU A 70 -10.76 -7.92 -16.77
N CYS A 71 -10.61 -7.38 -15.55
CA CYS A 71 -10.24 -8.15 -14.37
C CYS A 71 -11.36 -9.10 -13.90
N GLY A 72 -12.64 -8.75 -14.12
CA GLY A 72 -13.77 -9.60 -13.79
C GLY A 72 -13.97 -9.86 -12.29
N THR A 73 -13.34 -9.07 -11.42
CA THR A 73 -13.47 -9.14 -9.96
C THR A 73 -14.89 -8.83 -9.46
N PRO A 74 -15.37 -9.42 -8.35
CA PRO A 74 -16.63 -9.02 -7.71
C PRO A 74 -16.53 -7.71 -6.91
N MET A 75 -15.31 -7.32 -6.51
CA MET A 75 -15.07 -6.20 -5.59
C MET A 75 -14.04 -5.24 -6.16
N VAL A 76 -14.23 -3.94 -5.89
CA VAL A 76 -13.31 -2.87 -6.27
C VAL A 76 -13.02 -2.04 -5.04
N ALA A 77 -11.76 -1.97 -4.64
CA ALA A 77 -11.29 -0.90 -3.77
C ALA A 77 -10.84 0.24 -4.67
N ILE A 78 -11.20 1.47 -4.32
CA ILE A 78 -10.68 2.67 -4.98
C ILE A 78 -9.71 3.35 -4.00
N PRO A 79 -8.45 2.88 -3.90
CA PRO A 79 -7.35 3.63 -3.30
C PRO A 79 -6.82 4.71 -4.26
N GLY A 80 -5.61 5.19 -3.99
CA GLY A 80 -4.84 6.05 -4.89
C GLY A 80 -5.12 7.52 -4.64
N GLY A 81 -4.03 8.28 -4.49
CA GLY A 81 -4.13 9.66 -4.06
C GLY A 81 -5.14 9.84 -2.93
N GLU A 82 -5.95 10.90 -3.03
CA GLU A 82 -7.24 10.99 -2.34
C GLU A 82 -8.38 10.94 -3.38
N PRO A 83 -9.21 9.89 -3.42
CA PRO A 83 -10.29 9.74 -4.42
C PRO A 83 -11.24 10.93 -4.51
N LEU A 84 -11.51 11.62 -3.41
CA LEU A 84 -12.38 12.81 -3.40
C LEU A 84 -11.78 14.02 -4.12
N LEU A 85 -10.52 13.96 -4.57
CA LEU A 85 -9.93 14.99 -5.44
C LEU A 85 -10.23 14.77 -6.92
N HIS A 86 -10.73 13.60 -7.31
CA HIS A 86 -10.99 13.28 -8.71
C HIS A 86 -12.37 13.84 -9.15
N PRO A 87 -12.44 14.72 -10.16
CA PRO A 87 -13.66 15.44 -10.52
C PRO A 87 -14.80 14.51 -10.98
N GLN A 88 -14.46 13.39 -11.63
CA GLN A 88 -15.43 12.39 -12.09
C GLN A 88 -15.60 11.19 -11.13
N MET A 89 -15.14 11.28 -9.87
CA MET A 89 -15.30 10.18 -8.92
C MET A 89 -16.78 9.77 -8.71
N PRO A 90 -17.76 10.69 -8.67
CA PRO A 90 -19.17 10.31 -8.58
C PRO A 90 -19.63 9.45 -9.76
N GLU A 91 -19.16 9.75 -10.98
CA GLU A 91 -19.46 8.99 -12.20
C GLU A 91 -18.82 7.60 -12.17
N ILE A 92 -17.54 7.51 -11.78
CA ILE A 92 -16.83 6.25 -11.58
C ILE A 92 -17.60 5.37 -10.59
N VAL A 93 -17.90 5.88 -9.39
CA VAL A 93 -18.61 5.12 -8.35
C VAL A 93 -20.00 4.69 -8.82
N ALA A 94 -20.77 5.59 -9.44
CA ALA A 94 -22.10 5.27 -9.97
C ALA A 94 -22.03 4.16 -11.04
N GLY A 95 -21.07 4.23 -11.96
CA GLY A 95 -20.88 3.22 -13.00
C GLY A 95 -20.44 1.85 -12.46
N LEU A 96 -19.65 1.82 -11.38
CA LEU A 96 -19.27 0.56 -10.71
C LEU A 96 -20.43 -0.05 -9.92
N VAL A 97 -21.23 0.78 -9.23
CA VAL A 97 -22.45 0.36 -8.54
C VAL A 97 -23.49 -0.20 -9.54
N ALA A 98 -23.65 0.44 -10.70
CA ALA A 98 -24.54 -0.05 -11.76
C ALA A 98 -24.12 -1.44 -12.29
N ARG A 99 -22.81 -1.72 -12.31
CA ARG A 99 -22.21 -3.02 -12.61
C ARG A 99 -22.26 -4.02 -11.45
N LYS A 100 -22.93 -3.66 -10.34
CA LYS A 100 -23.08 -4.47 -9.12
C LYS A 100 -21.73 -4.90 -8.51
N LYS A 101 -20.70 -4.07 -8.66
CA LYS A 101 -19.43 -4.26 -7.96
C LYS A 101 -19.57 -3.74 -6.53
N TYR A 102 -19.04 -4.47 -5.56
CA TYR A 102 -18.92 -3.93 -4.21
C TYR A 102 -17.72 -2.99 -4.16
N VAL A 103 -18.00 -1.70 -4.05
CA VAL A 103 -17.04 -0.60 -4.05
C VAL A 103 -16.69 -0.21 -2.62
N TYR A 104 -15.40 -0.21 -2.33
CA TYR A 104 -14.81 0.36 -1.12
C TYR A 104 -13.98 1.58 -1.53
N MET A 105 -14.51 2.79 -1.34
CA MET A 105 -13.78 4.01 -1.67
C MET A 105 -12.90 4.39 -0.48
N CYS A 106 -11.58 4.28 -0.66
CA CYS A 106 -10.61 4.47 0.41
C CYS A 106 -10.25 5.96 0.50
N THR A 107 -10.62 6.63 1.59
CA THR A 107 -10.44 8.09 1.75
C THR A 107 -9.79 8.41 3.10
N ASN A 108 -9.01 9.50 3.14
CA ASN A 108 -8.56 10.12 4.39
C ASN A 108 -9.66 10.94 5.09
N ALA A 109 -10.82 11.05 4.45
CA ALA A 109 -12.03 11.73 4.91
C ALA A 109 -11.95 13.25 5.15
N LEU A 110 -10.81 13.91 4.90
CA LEU A 110 -10.70 15.37 5.04
C LEU A 110 -11.72 16.15 4.19
N LEU A 111 -12.14 15.55 3.07
CA LEU A 111 -13.10 16.11 2.14
C LEU A 111 -14.47 15.41 2.16
N LEU A 112 -14.63 14.38 2.99
CA LEU A 112 -15.79 13.47 2.91
C LEU A 112 -17.09 14.18 3.27
N ALA A 113 -17.15 14.88 4.40
CA ALA A 113 -18.36 15.58 4.84
C ALA A 113 -18.87 16.57 3.77
N LYS A 114 -17.93 17.31 3.14
CA LYS A 114 -18.25 18.32 2.12
C LYS A 114 -18.74 17.70 0.81
N ASN A 115 -18.20 16.54 0.42
CA ASN A 115 -18.48 15.90 -0.88
C ASN A 115 -19.53 14.79 -0.80
N LEU A 116 -20.05 14.48 0.40
CA LEU A 116 -20.97 13.38 0.62
C LEU A 116 -22.23 13.45 -0.27
N HIS A 117 -22.72 14.67 -0.53
CA HIS A 117 -23.90 14.95 -1.35
C HIS A 117 -23.75 14.53 -2.82
N LEU A 118 -22.52 14.30 -3.30
CA LEU A 118 -22.25 13.84 -4.66
C LEU A 118 -22.52 12.34 -4.84
N PHE A 119 -22.66 11.59 -3.73
CA PHE A 119 -22.85 10.14 -3.75
C PHE A 119 -24.25 9.77 -3.26
N LYS A 120 -24.67 8.54 -3.55
CA LYS A 120 -25.96 7.98 -3.08
C LYS A 120 -25.71 6.74 -2.23
N PRO A 121 -26.35 6.60 -1.06
CA PRO A 121 -26.29 5.38 -0.28
C PRO A 121 -26.67 4.16 -1.12
N SER A 122 -25.85 3.11 -1.04
CA SER A 122 -26.05 1.87 -1.77
C SER A 122 -25.44 0.72 -0.99
N LYS A 123 -26.06 -0.46 -1.06
CA LYS A 123 -25.44 -1.68 -0.51
C LYS A 123 -24.10 -2.03 -1.16
N TYR A 124 -23.86 -1.51 -2.37
CA TYR A 124 -22.65 -1.71 -3.16
C TYR A 124 -21.58 -0.65 -2.91
N LEU A 125 -21.84 0.38 -2.10
CA LEU A 125 -20.86 1.43 -1.81
C LEU A 125 -20.59 1.51 -0.32
N SER A 126 -19.32 1.40 0.05
CA SER A 126 -18.82 1.70 1.38
C SER A 126 -17.71 2.74 1.30
N PHE A 127 -17.76 3.76 2.16
CA PHE A 127 -16.60 4.61 2.41
C PHE A 127 -15.66 3.88 3.37
N SER A 128 -14.44 3.61 2.93
CA SER A 128 -13.39 3.00 3.76
C SER A 128 -12.46 4.09 4.25
N VAL A 129 -12.72 4.61 5.45
CA VAL A 129 -11.99 5.75 6.00
C VAL A 129 -10.71 5.29 6.69
N HIS A 130 -9.58 5.87 6.32
CA HIS A 130 -8.32 5.65 7.04
C HIS A 130 -8.36 6.34 8.41
N VAL A 131 -8.38 5.55 9.48
CA VAL A 131 -8.28 6.01 10.86
C VAL A 131 -7.32 5.08 11.60
N ASP A 132 -6.04 5.47 11.61
CA ASP A 132 -4.90 4.67 12.05
C ASP A 132 -4.67 4.65 13.58
N GLY A 133 -5.71 4.94 14.39
CA GLY A 133 -5.67 4.84 15.85
C GLY A 133 -6.43 5.97 16.54
N GLN A 134 -6.25 6.08 17.86
CA GLN A 134 -6.75 7.23 18.62
C GLN A 134 -6.11 8.53 18.11
N ARG A 135 -6.79 9.66 18.34
CA ARG A 135 -6.44 11.01 17.87
C ARG A 135 -4.95 11.29 17.63
N GLU A 136 -4.13 11.22 18.68
CA GLU A 136 -2.70 11.56 18.60
C GLU A 136 -1.92 10.61 17.68
N HIS A 137 -2.22 9.32 17.74
CA HIS A 137 -1.59 8.32 16.87
C HIS A 137 -2.00 8.50 15.40
N HIS A 138 -3.28 8.81 15.15
CA HIS A 138 -3.76 9.07 13.80
C HIS A 138 -3.09 10.31 13.21
N ASP A 139 -3.14 11.44 13.91
CA ASP A 139 -2.55 12.71 13.47
C ASP A 139 -1.05 12.57 13.18
N PHE A 140 -0.35 11.80 14.02
CA PHE A 140 1.06 11.46 13.79
C PHE A 140 1.26 10.62 12.53
N ALA A 141 0.47 9.56 12.34
CA ALA A 141 0.59 8.66 11.19
C ALA A 141 0.32 9.37 9.85
N VAL A 142 -0.65 10.29 9.83
CA VAL A 142 -0.99 11.09 8.64
C VAL A 142 -0.18 12.38 8.50
N CYS A 143 0.66 12.68 9.49
CA CYS A 143 1.48 13.87 9.57
C CYS A 143 0.67 15.18 9.46
N ARG A 144 -0.48 15.24 10.13
CA ARG A 144 -1.37 16.40 10.17
C ARG A 144 -2.13 16.46 11.50
N GLU A 145 -1.83 17.48 12.30
CA GLU A 145 -2.61 17.78 13.51
C GLU A 145 -4.08 18.13 13.19
N GLY A 146 -5.00 17.60 13.98
CA GLY A 146 -6.45 17.79 13.80
C GLY A 146 -7.05 16.96 12.66
N GLY A 147 -6.26 16.13 11.98
CA GLY A 147 -6.74 15.23 10.92
C GLY A 147 -7.82 14.27 11.43
N TYR A 148 -7.65 13.74 12.64
CA TYR A 148 -8.58 12.81 13.28
C TYR A 148 -9.98 13.40 13.43
N ASP A 149 -10.10 14.65 13.89
CA ASP A 149 -11.40 15.27 14.09
C ASP A 149 -12.19 15.41 12.80
N ILE A 150 -11.52 15.89 11.76
CA ILE A 150 -12.13 16.07 10.44
C ILE A 150 -12.53 14.71 9.86
N ALA A 151 -11.66 13.70 9.98
CA ALA A 151 -11.97 12.35 9.52
C ALA A 151 -13.18 11.76 10.26
N MET A 152 -13.25 11.92 11.59
CA MET A 152 -14.35 11.42 12.40
C MET A 152 -15.65 12.21 12.23
N GLU A 153 -15.58 13.50 11.92
CA GLU A 153 -16.72 14.29 11.44
C GLU A 153 -17.26 13.69 10.13
N GLY A 154 -16.38 13.42 9.16
CA GLY A 154 -16.74 12.76 7.90
C GLY A 154 -17.39 11.39 8.11
N VAL A 155 -16.83 10.56 9.00
CA VAL A 155 -17.40 9.25 9.39
C VAL A 155 -18.82 9.41 9.92
N ARG A 156 -19.02 10.28 10.92
CA ARG A 156 -20.34 10.49 11.54
C ARG A 156 -21.35 11.05 10.55
N ALA A 157 -20.94 11.98 9.68
CA ALA A 157 -21.80 12.53 8.63
C ALA A 157 -22.23 11.46 7.62
N ALA A 158 -21.30 10.61 7.17
CA ALA A 158 -21.58 9.52 6.25
C ALA A 158 -22.52 8.47 6.85
N VAL A 159 -22.29 8.07 8.11
CA VAL A 159 -23.18 7.16 8.85
C VAL A 159 -24.58 7.77 8.99
N ALA A 160 -24.68 9.03 9.39
CA ALA A 160 -25.97 9.73 9.56
C ALA A 160 -26.75 9.86 8.23
N ALA A 161 -26.06 10.00 7.11
CA ALA A 161 -26.66 10.02 5.78
C ALA A 161 -27.01 8.60 5.23
N GLY A 162 -26.82 7.54 6.03
CA GLY A 162 -27.20 6.18 5.69
C GLY A 162 -26.20 5.44 4.78
N PHE A 163 -24.98 5.97 4.61
CA PHE A 163 -23.93 5.24 3.90
C PHE A 163 -23.37 4.11 4.74
N ARG A 164 -22.87 3.08 4.06
CA ARG A 164 -21.99 2.11 4.69
C ARG A 164 -20.64 2.78 4.92
N VAL A 165 -20.12 2.68 6.13
CA VAL A 165 -18.80 3.18 6.49
C VAL A 165 -18.02 2.05 7.12
N THR A 166 -16.84 1.80 6.58
CA THR A 166 -15.82 0.93 7.19
C THR A 166 -14.59 1.77 7.49
N THR A 167 -13.73 1.29 8.39
CA THR A 167 -12.44 1.93 8.64
C THR A 167 -11.28 1.03 8.27
N ASN A 168 -10.14 1.64 7.95
CA ASN A 168 -8.87 0.96 7.75
C ASN A 168 -7.85 1.51 8.74
N THR A 169 -7.19 0.62 9.48
CA THR A 169 -6.20 0.95 10.51
C THR A 169 -4.90 0.21 10.22
N THR A 170 -3.84 0.98 10.00
CA THR A 170 -2.47 0.50 9.78
C THR A 170 -1.69 0.61 11.08
N LEU A 171 -1.15 -0.51 11.56
CA LEU A 171 -0.38 -0.54 12.81
C LEU A 171 1.12 -0.61 12.51
N PHE A 172 1.88 0.37 13.01
CA PHE A 172 3.34 0.42 12.90
C PHE A 172 4.01 -0.14 14.15
N ASP A 173 5.35 -0.23 14.13
CA ASP A 173 6.11 -0.67 15.30
C ASP A 173 5.87 0.25 16.51
N GLY A 174 5.79 -0.33 17.70
CA GLY A 174 5.49 0.42 18.93
C GLY A 174 4.02 0.77 19.18
N ALA A 175 3.07 0.33 18.34
CA ALA A 175 1.65 0.57 18.59
C ALA A 175 1.18 -0.01 19.95
N ASP A 176 0.50 0.81 20.75
CA ASP A 176 -0.05 0.41 22.05
C ASP A 176 -1.33 -0.44 21.85
N PRO A 177 -1.32 -1.73 22.22
CA PRO A 177 -2.46 -2.61 22.02
C PRO A 177 -3.69 -2.20 22.86
N ASN A 178 -3.52 -1.53 24.00
CA ASN A 178 -4.65 -1.00 24.77
C ASN A 178 -5.29 0.19 24.05
N SER A 179 -4.49 1.12 23.53
CA SER A 179 -4.97 2.25 22.72
C SER A 179 -5.69 1.77 21.46
N VAL A 180 -5.17 0.74 20.77
CA VAL A 180 -5.83 0.15 19.60
C VAL A 180 -7.18 -0.48 19.95
N ARG A 181 -7.29 -1.15 21.10
CA ARG A 181 -8.56 -1.72 21.58
C ARG A 181 -9.58 -0.64 21.93
N LEU A 182 -9.15 0.50 22.49
CA LEU A 182 -10.02 1.66 22.72
C LEU A 182 -10.47 2.30 21.42
N HIS A 183 -9.57 2.44 20.44
CA HIS A 183 -9.92 2.88 19.09
C HIS A 183 -11.02 2.01 18.47
N PHE A 184 -10.97 0.68 18.65
CA PHE A 184 -12.04 -0.20 18.18
C PHE A 184 -13.40 0.07 18.85
N ASP A 185 -13.40 0.42 20.14
CA ASP A 185 -14.63 0.84 20.82
C ASP A 185 -15.18 2.13 20.21
N GLU A 186 -14.32 3.14 20.02
CA GLU A 186 -14.67 4.43 19.43
C GLU A 186 -15.26 4.28 18.01
N MET A 187 -14.70 3.39 17.18
CA MET A 187 -15.22 3.14 15.83
C MET A 187 -16.61 2.49 15.86
N MET A 188 -16.83 1.51 16.74
CA MET A 188 -18.15 0.89 16.88
C MET A 188 -19.18 1.87 17.44
N GLU A 189 -18.79 2.73 18.38
CA GLU A 189 -19.66 3.79 18.92
C GLU A 189 -20.02 4.83 17.86
N ALA A 190 -19.10 5.17 16.95
CA ALA A 190 -19.34 6.06 15.82
C ALA A 190 -20.30 5.48 14.76
N GLY A 191 -20.73 4.22 14.89
CA GLY A 191 -21.66 3.57 13.97
C GLY A 191 -21.00 2.98 12.72
N VAL A 192 -19.67 2.81 12.73
CA VAL A 192 -18.94 2.14 11.66
C VAL A 192 -19.42 0.69 11.54
N GLU A 193 -19.69 0.22 10.31
CA GLU A 193 -20.20 -1.12 10.03
C GLU A 193 -19.22 -2.21 10.47
N SER A 194 -17.93 -1.99 10.19
CA SER A 194 -16.82 -2.89 10.49
C SER A 194 -15.46 -2.22 10.21
N MET A 195 -14.41 -2.79 10.79
CA MET A 195 -13.04 -2.27 10.73
C MET A 195 -12.13 -3.24 9.98
N MET A 196 -11.12 -2.72 9.30
CA MET A 196 -9.99 -3.47 8.78
C MET A 196 -8.75 -3.06 9.57
N VAL A 197 -7.94 -4.04 9.97
CA VAL A 197 -6.69 -3.79 10.68
C VAL A 197 -5.58 -4.61 10.01
N SER A 198 -4.46 -3.96 9.73
CA SER A 198 -3.32 -4.58 9.05
C SER A 198 -2.01 -4.05 9.64
N PRO A 199 -0.94 -4.86 9.71
CA PRO A 199 0.39 -4.32 9.97
C PRO A 199 0.79 -3.36 8.84
N GLY A 200 1.53 -2.32 9.20
CA GLY A 200 2.32 -1.55 8.25
C GLY A 200 3.38 -2.43 7.61
N TYR A 201 3.80 -2.09 6.39
CA TYR A 201 4.82 -2.83 5.66
C TYR A 201 5.82 -1.90 4.98
N THR A 202 7.12 -2.19 5.11
CA THR A 202 8.16 -1.51 4.33
C THR A 202 8.08 -1.94 2.88
N TYR A 203 7.98 -0.98 1.98
CA TYR A 203 8.25 -1.17 0.57
C TYR A 203 9.20 -0.08 0.10
N ASP A 204 9.93 -0.31 -0.98
CA ASP A 204 11.03 0.54 -1.47
C ASP A 204 10.64 2.02 -1.62
N LYS A 205 9.34 2.29 -1.83
CA LYS A 205 8.80 3.64 -1.98
C LYS A 205 8.36 4.34 -0.69
N ALA A 206 8.22 3.64 0.43
CA ALA A 206 7.80 4.25 1.69
C ALA A 206 8.87 5.20 2.28
N PRO A 207 8.51 6.40 2.77
CA PRO A 207 9.46 7.30 3.45
C PRO A 207 10.07 6.74 4.73
N ASP A 208 9.30 5.97 5.50
CA ASP A 208 9.81 5.20 6.63
C ASP A 208 10.32 3.85 6.13
N GLN A 209 11.50 3.46 6.59
CA GLN A 209 12.16 2.19 6.24
C GLN A 209 12.55 1.37 7.46
N LYS A 210 12.34 1.88 8.69
CA LYS A 210 12.93 1.28 9.91
C LYS A 210 11.92 0.93 11.00
N HIS A 211 10.74 1.55 11.04
CA HIS A 211 9.77 1.35 12.13
C HIS A 211 8.62 0.41 11.76
N PHE A 212 8.97 -0.73 11.13
CA PHE A 212 8.01 -1.74 10.70
C PHE A 212 8.14 -3.01 11.52
N LEU A 213 7.01 -3.67 11.73
CA LEU A 213 6.93 -4.87 12.54
C LEU A 213 7.41 -6.10 11.76
N GLY A 214 8.54 -6.69 12.17
CA GLY A 214 8.90 -8.05 11.75
C GLY A 214 7.80 -9.07 12.11
N ARG A 215 7.72 -10.19 11.39
CA ARG A 215 6.57 -11.14 11.52
C ARG A 215 6.31 -11.63 12.94
N ALA A 216 7.35 -11.98 13.69
CA ALA A 216 7.21 -12.42 15.08
C ALA A 216 6.62 -11.32 15.99
N ARG A 217 7.08 -10.07 15.84
CA ARG A 217 6.56 -8.91 16.59
C ARG A 217 5.13 -8.58 16.17
N SER A 218 4.83 -8.62 14.87
CA SER A 218 3.46 -8.52 14.33
C SER A 218 2.54 -9.57 14.97
N LYS A 219 2.92 -10.85 14.92
CA LYS A 219 2.14 -11.96 15.50
C LYS A 219 1.84 -11.72 16.98
N LYS A 220 2.84 -11.28 17.75
CA LYS A 220 2.67 -10.96 19.19
C LYS A 220 1.71 -9.79 19.42
N LEU A 221 1.86 -8.69 18.66
CA LEU A 221 0.99 -7.51 18.76
C LEU A 221 -0.46 -7.83 18.37
N PHE A 222 -0.67 -8.49 17.24
CA PHE A 222 -2.02 -8.85 16.81
C PHE A 222 -2.67 -9.88 17.73
N ARG A 223 -1.89 -10.81 18.30
CA ARG A 223 -2.38 -11.73 19.34
C ARG A 223 -2.84 -10.99 20.59
N SER A 224 -2.12 -9.96 21.06
CA SER A 224 -2.54 -9.18 22.23
C SER A 224 -3.78 -8.32 21.95
N ILE A 225 -3.90 -7.75 20.75
CA ILE A 225 -5.05 -6.93 20.34
C ILE A 225 -6.32 -7.77 20.13
N LEU A 226 -6.22 -8.89 19.41
CA LEU A 226 -7.38 -9.63 18.89
C LEU A 226 -7.84 -10.80 19.77
N SER A 227 -7.01 -11.26 20.71
CA SER A 227 -7.43 -12.27 21.69
C SER A 227 -8.28 -11.65 22.79
N ASN A 228 -9.14 -12.46 23.42
CA ASN A 228 -10.10 -12.02 24.43
C ASN A 228 -10.93 -10.79 23.97
N ARG A 229 -11.26 -10.72 22.67
CA ARG A 229 -11.89 -9.54 22.09
C ARG A 229 -13.36 -9.39 22.48
N LYS A 230 -13.87 -8.16 22.42
CA LYS A 230 -15.30 -7.88 22.64
C LYS A 230 -16.12 -8.38 21.46
N LYS A 231 -17.29 -8.97 21.73
CA LYS A 231 -18.23 -9.43 20.69
C LYS A 231 -18.82 -8.29 19.86
N SER A 232 -18.77 -7.05 20.37
CA SER A 232 -19.23 -5.86 19.65
C SER A 232 -18.33 -5.48 18.50
N TRP A 233 -17.04 -5.82 18.54
CA TRP A 233 -16.09 -5.48 17.48
C TRP A 233 -16.34 -6.30 16.22
N ARG A 234 -16.39 -5.62 15.08
CA ARG A 234 -16.65 -6.22 13.77
C ARG A 234 -15.49 -5.93 12.85
N PHE A 235 -14.99 -6.97 12.19
CA PHE A 235 -13.86 -6.86 11.27
C PHE A 235 -14.25 -7.28 9.85
N ASN A 236 -14.00 -6.40 8.87
CA ASN A 236 -14.21 -6.66 7.46
C ASN A 236 -13.01 -7.40 6.86
N ALA A 237 -12.75 -8.58 7.41
CA ALA A 237 -11.67 -9.46 6.99
C ALA A 237 -12.08 -10.92 7.25
N SER A 238 -11.50 -11.85 6.51
CA SER A 238 -11.72 -13.27 6.73
C SER A 238 -11.20 -13.68 8.13
N PRO A 239 -11.90 -14.57 8.85
CA PRO A 239 -11.38 -15.12 10.11
C PRO A 239 -10.01 -15.79 9.94
N MET A 240 -9.74 -16.35 8.77
CA MET A 240 -8.45 -16.97 8.44
C MET A 240 -7.32 -15.94 8.35
N PHE A 241 -7.56 -14.75 7.77
CA PHE A 241 -6.60 -13.66 7.81
C PHE A 241 -6.34 -13.18 9.24
N MET A 242 -7.38 -13.07 10.07
CA MET A 242 -7.22 -12.68 11.47
C MET A 242 -6.42 -13.72 12.27
N GLU A 243 -6.66 -15.01 12.06
CA GLU A 243 -5.86 -16.08 12.67
C GLU A 243 -4.41 -16.07 12.18
N PHE A 244 -4.17 -15.71 10.92
CA PHE A 244 -2.83 -15.52 10.37
C PHE A 244 -2.09 -14.37 11.05
N LEU A 245 -2.76 -13.22 11.21
CA LEU A 245 -2.20 -12.08 11.95
C LEU A 245 -1.82 -12.45 13.38
N MET A 246 -2.62 -13.29 14.06
CA MET A 246 -2.31 -13.77 15.42
C MET A 246 -1.28 -14.91 15.48
N GLY A 247 -0.74 -15.36 14.34
CA GLY A 247 0.17 -16.52 14.27
C GLY A 247 -0.48 -17.87 14.57
N LYS A 248 -1.81 -17.95 14.58
CA LYS A 248 -2.57 -19.21 14.74
C LYS A 248 -2.72 -19.97 13.42
N LYS A 249 -2.44 -19.30 12.30
CA LYS A 249 -2.55 -19.84 10.95
C LYS A 249 -1.35 -19.43 10.12
N GLU A 250 -0.90 -20.34 9.26
CA GLU A 250 -0.01 -19.99 8.16
C GLU A 250 -0.82 -19.90 6.86
N LEU A 251 -0.57 -18.84 6.10
CA LEU A 251 -1.17 -18.59 4.79
C LEU A 251 -0.05 -18.32 3.79
N THR A 252 -0.23 -18.82 2.57
CA THR A 252 0.65 -18.53 1.42
C THR A 252 0.20 -17.23 0.77
N CYS A 253 1.12 -16.37 0.33
CA CYS A 253 0.75 -15.11 -0.31
C CYS A 253 0.01 -15.38 -1.63
N THR A 254 -1.04 -14.60 -1.93
CA THR A 254 -1.73 -14.65 -3.22
C THR A 254 -1.75 -13.25 -3.85
N PRO A 255 -0.61 -12.74 -4.33
CA PRO A 255 -0.48 -11.35 -4.79
C PRO A 255 -1.41 -11.02 -5.97
N TRP A 256 -1.74 -12.00 -6.81
CA TRP A 256 -2.75 -11.87 -7.88
C TRP A 256 -4.19 -11.73 -7.39
N GLY A 257 -4.45 -11.99 -6.10
CA GLY A 257 -5.78 -11.89 -5.48
C GLY A 257 -6.24 -10.45 -5.31
N MET A 258 -5.30 -9.50 -5.27
CA MET A 258 -5.60 -8.06 -5.27
C MET A 258 -4.74 -7.32 -6.30
N PRO A 259 -5.01 -7.48 -7.62
CA PRO A 259 -4.26 -6.79 -8.65
C PRO A 259 -4.52 -5.28 -8.58
N THR A 260 -3.61 -4.50 -9.16
CA THR A 260 -3.70 -3.03 -9.15
C THR A 260 -3.68 -2.46 -10.55
N TYR A 261 -4.60 -1.53 -10.80
CA TYR A 261 -4.65 -0.76 -12.05
C TYR A 261 -4.60 0.72 -11.73
N SER A 262 -3.68 1.45 -12.36
CA SER A 262 -3.48 2.88 -12.14
C SER A 262 -3.30 3.64 -13.46
N ILE A 263 -3.02 4.94 -13.36
CA ILE A 263 -2.62 5.78 -14.50
C ILE A 263 -1.45 5.19 -15.31
N PHE A 264 -0.62 4.34 -14.71
CA PHE A 264 0.51 3.67 -15.37
C PHE A 264 0.12 2.39 -16.11
N GLY A 265 -0.93 1.70 -15.68
CA GLY A 265 -1.39 0.41 -16.22
C GLY A 265 -1.61 -0.63 -15.12
N TRP A 266 -1.56 -1.90 -15.49
CA TRP A 266 -1.62 -3.02 -14.54
C TRP A 266 -0.28 -3.16 -13.81
N GLN A 267 -0.23 -2.88 -12.51
CA GLN A 267 1.01 -2.90 -11.72
C GLN A 267 1.49 -4.34 -11.46
N LYS A 268 2.79 -4.59 -11.71
CA LYS A 268 3.48 -5.85 -11.40
C LYS A 268 4.25 -5.72 -10.07
N PRO A 269 4.32 -6.78 -9.24
CA PRO A 269 3.47 -7.97 -9.24
C PRO A 269 2.17 -7.78 -8.43
N CYS A 270 2.11 -6.80 -7.53
CA CYS A 270 1.06 -6.67 -6.52
C CYS A 270 0.82 -5.20 -6.16
N TYR A 271 -0.08 -4.93 -5.23
CA TYR A 271 -0.44 -3.57 -4.82
C TYR A 271 0.72 -2.72 -4.26
N LEU A 272 1.66 -3.34 -3.54
CA LEU A 272 2.73 -2.64 -2.83
C LEU A 272 4.03 -2.57 -3.62
N LEU A 273 4.45 -3.71 -4.18
CA LEU A 273 5.66 -3.78 -5.01
C LEU A 273 5.34 -3.23 -6.40
N GLN A 274 6.25 -2.40 -6.92
CA GLN A 274 6.12 -1.77 -8.22
C GLN A 274 7.35 -2.16 -9.05
N ASP A 275 7.34 -3.38 -9.56
CA ASP A 275 8.44 -3.96 -10.36
C ASP A 275 8.18 -3.80 -11.87
N GLY A 276 7.18 -3.01 -12.28
CA GLY A 276 6.85 -2.71 -13.67
C GLY A 276 5.35 -2.72 -13.93
N TYR A 277 4.96 -2.64 -15.20
CA TYR A 277 3.56 -2.56 -15.61
C TYR A 277 3.20 -3.50 -16.76
N ALA A 278 1.92 -3.77 -16.95
CA ALA A 278 1.33 -4.48 -18.08
C ALA A 278 0.20 -3.63 -18.69
N ASP A 279 -0.08 -3.84 -19.98
CA ASP A 279 -1.16 -3.14 -20.69
C ASP A 279 -2.51 -3.79 -20.44
N THR A 280 -2.53 -5.12 -20.28
CA THR A 280 -3.74 -5.92 -20.05
C THR A 280 -3.63 -6.75 -18.78
N PHE A 281 -4.79 -7.12 -18.24
CA PHE A 281 -4.88 -8.01 -17.08
C PHE A 281 -4.33 -9.38 -17.42
N ASP A 282 -4.59 -9.89 -18.62
CA ASP A 282 -4.05 -11.18 -19.07
C ASP A 282 -2.51 -11.12 -19.15
N GLU A 283 -1.93 -10.04 -19.69
CA GLU A 283 -0.48 -9.85 -19.70
C GLU A 283 0.10 -9.79 -18.29
N LEU A 284 -0.56 -9.11 -17.34
CA LEU A 284 -0.15 -9.14 -15.92
C LEU A 284 -0.11 -10.59 -15.39
N MET A 285 -1.16 -11.36 -15.65
CA MET A 285 -1.29 -12.72 -15.14
C MET A 285 -0.28 -13.70 -15.76
N GLU A 286 0.11 -13.48 -17.01
CA GLU A 286 1.02 -14.33 -17.77
C GLU A 286 2.50 -13.96 -17.59
N SER A 287 2.81 -12.66 -17.58
CA SER A 287 4.21 -12.17 -17.58
C SER A 287 4.88 -12.18 -16.20
N VAL A 288 4.10 -12.11 -15.12
CA VAL A 288 4.65 -12.13 -13.76
C VAL A 288 5.05 -13.55 -13.38
N LYS A 289 6.30 -13.72 -12.95
CA LYS A 289 6.80 -14.97 -12.35
C LYS A 289 6.34 -15.10 -10.90
N TRP A 290 5.07 -15.42 -10.71
CA TRP A 290 4.42 -15.44 -9.39
C TRP A 290 5.13 -16.27 -8.31
N SER A 291 5.91 -17.29 -8.69
CA SER A 291 6.71 -18.11 -7.75
C SER A 291 7.87 -17.36 -7.10
N GLU A 292 8.28 -16.21 -7.65
CA GLU A 292 9.35 -15.35 -7.11
C GLU A 292 8.82 -14.37 -6.05
N TYR A 293 7.53 -14.40 -5.74
CA TYR A 293 6.88 -13.49 -4.78
C TYR A 293 6.15 -14.26 -3.68
N GLY A 294 5.94 -13.57 -2.55
CA GLY A 294 5.42 -14.17 -1.32
C GLY A 294 6.54 -14.51 -0.35
N THR A 295 6.18 -14.73 0.91
CA THR A 295 7.16 -15.06 1.97
C THR A 295 7.89 -16.37 1.71
N GLU A 296 7.21 -17.30 1.05
CA GLU A 296 7.66 -18.63 0.67
C GLU A 296 8.69 -18.62 -0.47
N SER A 297 8.82 -17.52 -1.22
CA SER A 297 9.73 -17.47 -2.38
C SER A 297 11.19 -17.20 -2.00
N GLY A 298 11.46 -16.80 -0.76
CA GLY A 298 12.78 -16.31 -0.34
C GLY A 298 13.10 -14.88 -0.83
N ASN A 299 12.14 -14.19 -1.46
CA ASN A 299 12.32 -12.82 -1.89
C ASN A 299 12.43 -11.89 -0.67
N PRO A 300 13.54 -11.14 -0.49
CA PRO A 300 13.74 -10.28 0.67
C PRO A 300 12.70 -9.15 0.74
N LYS A 301 12.19 -8.68 -0.42
CA LYS A 301 11.11 -7.68 -0.51
C LYS A 301 9.74 -8.22 -0.10
N CYS A 302 9.62 -9.51 0.21
CA CYS A 302 8.38 -10.15 0.68
C CYS A 302 8.50 -10.75 2.09
N ALA A 303 9.72 -10.89 2.62
CA ALA A 303 10.02 -11.70 3.81
C ALA A 303 9.16 -11.34 5.03
N ASN A 304 8.92 -10.04 5.27
CA ASN A 304 8.16 -9.58 6.42
C ASN A 304 6.67 -9.29 6.13
N CYS A 305 6.19 -9.62 4.93
CA CYS A 305 4.86 -9.21 4.51
C CYS A 305 3.78 -9.99 5.26
N MET A 306 2.84 -9.26 5.88
CA MET A 306 1.62 -9.79 6.51
C MET A 306 0.38 -8.94 6.17
N VAL A 307 0.49 -8.10 5.14
CA VAL A 307 -0.54 -7.10 4.80
C VAL A 307 -1.81 -7.73 4.24
N HIS A 308 -2.93 -7.07 4.49
CA HIS A 308 -4.24 -7.50 3.99
C HIS A 308 -4.25 -7.80 2.47
N SER A 309 -3.64 -6.94 1.66
CA SER A 309 -3.65 -7.09 0.19
C SER A 309 -2.92 -8.32 -0.33
N GLY A 310 -2.03 -8.93 0.46
CA GLY A 310 -1.34 -10.16 0.10
C GLY A 310 -2.04 -11.44 0.59
N TYR A 311 -2.82 -11.35 1.68
CA TYR A 311 -3.25 -12.54 2.44
C TYR A 311 -4.76 -12.67 2.66
N GLU A 312 -5.57 -11.63 2.45
CA GLU A 312 -7.03 -11.77 2.57
C GLU A 312 -7.58 -12.72 1.50
N ALA A 313 -7.12 -12.57 0.25
CA ALA A 313 -7.48 -13.50 -0.82
C ALA A 313 -7.03 -14.93 -0.51
N SER A 314 -5.91 -15.10 0.20
CA SER A 314 -5.43 -16.39 0.69
C SER A 314 -6.35 -16.97 1.76
N GLY A 315 -6.81 -16.13 2.70
CA GLY A 315 -7.78 -16.51 3.73
C GLY A 315 -9.12 -16.96 3.12
N VAL A 316 -9.64 -16.21 2.15
CA VAL A 316 -10.85 -16.58 1.40
C VAL A 316 -10.63 -17.86 0.60
N ASN A 317 -9.50 -17.99 -0.11
CA ASN A 317 -9.19 -19.21 -0.85
C ASN A 317 -9.06 -20.44 0.07
N TYR A 318 -8.54 -20.25 1.29
CA TYR A 318 -8.48 -21.30 2.31
C TYR A 318 -9.88 -21.78 2.71
N THR A 319 -10.80 -20.83 2.99
CA THR A 319 -12.20 -21.13 3.34
C THR A 319 -12.87 -22.02 2.29
N PHE A 320 -12.75 -21.68 1.01
CA PHE A 320 -13.39 -22.41 -0.08
C PHE A 320 -12.52 -23.52 -0.70
N GLY A 321 -11.31 -23.72 -0.17
CA GLY A 321 -10.34 -24.67 -0.71
C GLY A 321 -10.62 -26.12 -0.34
N SER A 322 -11.31 -26.36 0.78
CA SER A 322 -11.64 -27.70 1.26
C SER A 322 -12.79 -27.67 2.28
N PHE A 323 -13.42 -28.82 2.52
CA PHE A 323 -14.39 -28.98 3.63
C PHE A 323 -13.77 -28.63 4.99
N LYS A 324 -12.50 -28.99 5.21
CA LYS A 324 -11.75 -28.62 6.42
C LYS A 324 -11.62 -27.10 6.55
N GLY A 325 -11.28 -26.40 5.46
CA GLY A 325 -11.16 -24.95 5.45
C GLY A 325 -12.49 -24.25 5.76
N MET A 326 -13.58 -24.73 5.16
CA MET A 326 -14.93 -24.25 5.44
C MET A 326 -15.31 -24.46 6.91
N PHE A 327 -15.14 -25.67 7.43
CA PHE A 327 -15.45 -25.99 8.83
C PHE A 327 -14.64 -25.14 9.81
N GLN A 328 -13.34 -24.96 9.57
CA GLN A 328 -12.50 -24.11 10.40
C GLN A 328 -12.92 -22.65 10.35
N THR A 329 -13.33 -22.15 9.19
CA THR A 329 -13.86 -20.78 9.05
C THR A 329 -15.16 -20.61 9.83
N VAL A 330 -16.11 -21.55 9.72
CA VAL A 330 -17.36 -21.53 10.49
C VAL A 330 -17.08 -21.59 11.98
N LYS A 331 -16.15 -22.45 12.42
CA LYS A 331 -15.72 -22.52 13.82
C LYS A 331 -15.16 -21.17 14.30
N ALA A 332 -14.28 -20.55 13.50
CA ALA A 332 -13.69 -19.26 13.82
C ALA A 332 -14.73 -18.12 13.85
N MET A 333 -15.79 -18.20 13.05
CA MET A 333 -16.92 -17.25 13.11
C MET A 333 -17.79 -17.43 14.35
N LEU A 334 -17.96 -18.66 14.84
CA LEU A 334 -18.80 -18.96 16.02
C LEU A 334 -18.05 -18.80 17.35
N PHE A 335 -16.73 -19.05 17.35
CA PHE A 335 -15.87 -19.06 18.53
C PHE A 335 -14.72 -18.05 18.39
N ASP A 336 -15.08 -16.79 18.20
CA ASP A 336 -14.19 -15.72 17.78
C ASP A 336 -13.59 -14.91 18.93
N ARG A 337 -13.83 -15.34 20.18
CA ARG A 337 -13.28 -14.69 21.39
C ARG A 337 -11.77 -14.90 21.49
N TYR A 338 -11.25 -16.03 20.98
CA TYR A 338 -9.85 -16.46 21.07
C TYR A 338 -9.30 -16.28 22.49
N GLU A 339 -9.79 -17.07 23.44
CA GLU A 339 -9.35 -16.97 24.83
C GLU A 339 -7.85 -17.24 24.97
N ASP A 340 -7.14 -16.33 25.64
CA ASP A 340 -5.68 -16.34 25.70
C ASP A 340 -5.16 -15.62 26.94
N ARG A 341 -4.60 -16.37 27.91
CA ARG A 341 -4.13 -15.78 29.18
C ARG A 341 -2.90 -14.88 28.99
N GLU A 342 -1.98 -15.28 28.11
CA GLU A 342 -0.75 -14.54 27.81
C GLU A 342 -1.07 -13.19 27.19
N ALA A 343 -2.09 -13.12 26.32
CA ALA A 343 -2.56 -11.84 25.77
C ALA A 343 -3.03 -10.88 26.88
N THR A 344 -3.74 -11.38 27.89
CA THR A 344 -4.16 -10.56 29.05
C THR A 344 -2.97 -10.08 29.86
N GLU A 345 -1.97 -10.94 30.09
CA GLU A 345 -0.73 -10.58 30.79
C GLU A 345 0.05 -9.50 30.01
N ILE A 346 0.13 -9.61 28.67
CA ILE A 346 0.75 -8.58 27.81
C ILE A 346 0.01 -7.25 27.94
N LEU A 347 -1.33 -7.25 27.89
CA LEU A 347 -2.13 -6.02 27.99
C LEU A 347 -1.98 -5.36 29.36
N ALA A 348 -2.01 -6.13 30.44
CA ALA A 348 -1.89 -5.63 31.82
C ALA A 348 -0.47 -5.13 32.14
N GLY A 349 0.54 -5.80 31.59
CA GLY A 349 1.95 -5.43 31.73
C GLY A 349 2.43 -4.40 30.71
N TRP A 350 1.59 -3.95 29.78
CA TRP A 350 1.99 -3.00 28.75
C TRP A 350 2.28 -1.65 29.39
N LYS A 351 3.56 -1.32 29.51
CA LYS A 351 3.97 0.03 29.89
C LYS A 351 3.75 0.90 28.66
N LYS A 352 2.85 1.89 28.78
CA LYS A 352 2.73 2.96 27.81
C LYS A 352 4.15 3.52 27.63
N THR A 353 4.76 3.29 26.48
CA THR A 353 5.95 4.04 26.12
C THR A 353 5.49 5.49 26.22
N THR A 354 6.13 6.26 27.10
CA THR A 354 5.99 7.71 27.08
C THR A 354 6.11 8.13 25.61
N HIS A 355 5.37 9.15 25.17
CA HIS A 355 5.46 9.69 23.81
C HIS A 355 6.84 10.34 23.52
N GLU A 356 7.90 9.78 24.08
CA GLU A 356 9.23 9.71 23.50
C GLU A 356 9.31 8.31 22.88
N MET A 357 9.10 8.18 21.57
CA MET A 357 9.95 7.20 20.88
C MET A 357 11.38 7.56 21.32
N PRO A 358 12.17 6.65 21.92
CA PRO A 358 13.55 6.96 22.24
C PRO A 358 14.29 7.04 20.91
N ILE A 359 14.25 8.19 20.25
CA ILE A 359 15.37 8.64 19.45
C ILE A 359 16.30 9.29 20.45
N THR A 360 16.93 8.47 21.29
CA THR A 360 18.17 8.87 21.93
C THR A 360 19.11 9.20 20.78
N PHE A 361 19.27 10.49 20.49
CA PHE A 361 20.43 10.97 19.78
C PHE A 361 21.63 10.43 20.55
N ILE A 362 22.31 9.41 20.03
CA ILE A 362 23.69 9.18 20.40
C ILE A 362 24.44 10.29 19.64
N PRO A 363 24.95 11.34 20.31
CA PRO A 363 25.76 12.33 19.64
C PRO A 363 26.97 11.62 19.06
N LYS A 364 27.38 12.05 17.86
CA LYS A 364 28.56 11.57 17.13
C LYS A 364 29.85 11.87 17.92
N ALA A 365 30.10 11.16 19.01
CA ALA A 365 31.31 11.24 19.81
C ALA A 365 31.40 10.01 20.70
N GLN A 366 31.79 8.87 20.12
CA GLN A 366 32.44 7.70 20.75
C GLN A 366 32.26 6.45 19.86
N ARG A 367 32.75 6.53 18.62
CA ARG A 367 33.16 5.38 17.80
C ARG A 367 34.24 5.85 16.83
N ALA A 368 35.26 6.51 17.36
CA ALA A 368 36.59 6.35 16.80
C ALA A 368 37.12 5.08 17.47
N ASP A 369 37.05 3.96 16.75
CA ASP A 369 38.20 3.08 16.57
C ASP A 369 37.80 1.81 15.83
N ALA A 370 38.51 1.59 14.73
CA ALA A 370 38.75 0.35 14.01
C ALA A 370 37.55 -0.42 13.41
N VAL A 371 37.17 -0.05 12.18
CA VAL A 371 37.04 -1.03 11.08
C VAL A 371 37.59 -0.40 9.81
N LYS A 372 38.69 -0.94 9.30
CA LYS A 372 39.28 -0.57 8.01
C LYS A 372 38.31 -0.94 6.90
N SER A 373 38.12 -0.03 5.95
CA SER A 373 37.47 -0.27 4.67
C SER A 373 38.28 -1.28 3.86
N GLU A 374 37.74 -2.49 3.68
CA GLU A 374 38.13 -3.37 2.58
C GLU A 374 37.03 -3.30 1.50
N GLU A 375 37.47 -3.03 0.27
CA GLU A 375 36.67 -3.03 -0.94
C GLU A 375 36.06 -4.42 -1.15
N VAL A 376 34.73 -4.52 -1.14
CA VAL A 376 34.04 -5.74 -1.53
C VAL A 376 33.72 -5.65 -3.02
N GLN A 377 34.55 -6.32 -3.82
CA GLN A 377 34.19 -6.71 -5.19
C GLN A 377 32.95 -7.60 -5.14
N ALA A 378 31.91 -7.19 -5.86
CA ALA A 378 30.68 -7.95 -6.01
C ALA A 378 30.93 -9.22 -6.84
N VAL A 379 30.95 -10.36 -6.17
CA VAL A 379 30.72 -11.67 -6.79
C VAL A 379 29.46 -12.25 -6.13
N ALA A 380 28.40 -12.40 -6.92
CA ALA A 380 27.14 -12.96 -6.47
C ALA A 380 27.33 -14.40 -5.96
N GLN A 381 27.32 -14.57 -4.63
CA GLN A 381 27.12 -15.86 -3.99
C GLN A 381 25.66 -15.96 -3.50
N PRO A 382 25.05 -17.16 -3.51
CA PRO A 382 23.67 -17.34 -3.10
C PRO A 382 23.52 -16.96 -1.62
N VAL A 383 22.69 -15.94 -1.37
CA VAL A 383 22.30 -15.53 -0.02
C VAL A 383 21.70 -16.74 0.68
N LYS A 384 22.29 -17.20 1.79
CA LYS A 384 21.67 -18.18 2.68
C LYS A 384 20.28 -17.64 3.03
N ALA A 385 19.23 -18.39 2.71
CA ALA A 385 17.86 -18.02 3.06
C ALA A 385 17.74 -17.96 4.59
N ILE A 386 17.73 -16.75 5.15
CA ILE A 386 17.35 -16.52 6.55
C ILE A 386 15.85 -16.81 6.64
N ALA A 387 15.42 -17.51 7.69
CA ALA A 387 14.00 -17.77 7.88
C ALA A 387 13.23 -16.44 7.98
N PRO A 388 12.11 -16.24 7.27
CA PRO A 388 11.41 -14.96 7.28
C PRO A 388 10.99 -14.47 8.67
N ASP A 389 10.71 -15.40 9.59
CA ASP A 389 10.36 -15.09 10.99
C ASP A 389 11.58 -14.69 11.87
N GLU A 390 12.81 -14.90 11.39
CA GLU A 390 14.07 -14.47 12.04
C GLU A 390 14.56 -13.09 11.55
N MET A 391 13.98 -12.55 10.47
CA MET A 391 14.34 -11.24 9.92
C MET A 391 13.59 -10.10 10.63
N GLU A 392 14.24 -9.40 11.55
CA GLU A 392 13.60 -8.30 12.29
C GLU A 392 13.32 -7.06 11.44
N ASN A 393 14.20 -6.75 10.49
CA ASN A 393 14.11 -5.62 9.57
C ASN A 393 14.42 -6.10 8.15
N ALA A 394 13.58 -5.73 7.17
CA ALA A 394 13.94 -5.92 5.77
C ALA A 394 15.00 -4.86 5.38
N PRO A 395 16.01 -5.18 4.57
CA PRO A 395 16.95 -4.17 4.08
C PRO A 395 16.17 -3.13 3.27
N GLY A 396 16.21 -1.86 3.71
CA GLY A 396 15.63 -0.75 2.97
C GLY A 396 16.45 -0.41 1.72
N THR A 397 15.84 0.29 0.76
CA THR A 397 16.52 0.72 -0.46
C THR A 397 17.43 1.92 -0.16
N ALA A 398 18.71 1.85 -0.54
CA ALA A 398 19.59 3.01 -0.49
C ALA A 398 19.21 3.99 -1.61
N HIS A 399 18.93 5.25 -1.26
CA HIS A 399 18.62 6.29 -2.25
C HIS A 399 19.91 6.96 -2.73
N GLU A 400 20.27 6.72 -4.00
CA GLU A 400 21.35 7.43 -4.69
C GLU A 400 20.91 8.85 -5.06
N LYS A 401 21.80 9.83 -4.92
CA LYS A 401 21.53 11.20 -5.38
C LYS A 401 21.84 11.29 -6.87
N LEU A 402 20.82 11.04 -7.69
CA LEU A 402 20.95 10.98 -9.16
C LEU A 402 20.64 12.30 -9.88
N GLU A 403 20.03 13.29 -9.21
CA GLU A 403 19.67 14.57 -9.84
C GLU A 403 20.87 15.26 -10.50
N GLY A 404 20.74 15.60 -11.79
CA GLY A 404 21.77 16.20 -12.64
C GLY A 404 22.79 15.21 -13.22
N TRP A 405 22.72 13.93 -12.87
CA TRP A 405 23.65 12.92 -13.36
C TRP A 405 23.31 12.49 -14.80
N THR A 406 24.34 12.19 -15.58
CA THR A 406 24.26 11.58 -16.92
C THR A 406 25.26 10.42 -16.96
N PRO A 407 24.81 9.15 -16.92
CA PRO A 407 25.70 8.00 -17.05
C PRO A 407 26.30 7.87 -18.46
N GLU A 408 27.45 7.19 -18.54
CA GLU A 408 27.95 6.66 -19.80
C GLU A 408 27.09 5.48 -20.24
N LEU A 409 26.75 5.42 -21.54
CA LEU A 409 25.89 4.39 -22.15
C LEU A 409 26.61 3.69 -23.32
N THR A 410 27.84 3.24 -23.10
CA THR A 410 28.69 2.63 -24.13
C THR A 410 28.41 1.15 -24.34
N THR A 411 27.89 0.45 -23.33
CA THR A 411 27.55 -0.97 -23.39
C THR A 411 26.06 -1.24 -23.14
N GLU A 412 25.55 -2.39 -23.60
CA GLU A 412 24.17 -2.80 -23.29
C GLU A 412 23.92 -2.96 -21.78
N ALA A 413 24.95 -3.34 -21.02
CA ALA A 413 24.88 -3.50 -19.58
C ALA A 413 24.69 -2.13 -18.89
N GLU A 414 25.45 -1.12 -19.31
CA GLU A 414 25.32 0.26 -18.81
C GLU A 414 23.95 0.85 -19.13
N VAL A 415 23.40 0.59 -20.33
CA VAL A 415 22.03 1.02 -20.67
C VAL A 415 21.01 0.37 -19.72
N ARG A 416 21.13 -0.94 -19.46
CA ARG A 416 20.22 -1.64 -18.54
C ARG A 416 20.29 -1.06 -17.13
N GLU A 417 21.50 -0.86 -16.61
CA GLU A 417 21.70 -0.28 -15.28
C GLU A 417 21.10 1.13 -15.18
N ALA A 418 21.38 1.99 -16.17
CA ALA A 418 20.85 3.34 -16.21
C ALA A 418 19.31 3.36 -16.26
N MET A 419 18.68 2.44 -17.00
CA MET A 419 17.21 2.35 -17.06
C MET A 419 16.61 1.82 -15.75
N GLU A 420 17.28 0.91 -15.04
CA GLU A 420 16.82 0.48 -13.71
C GLU A 420 16.89 1.65 -12.72
N LYS A 421 18.00 2.39 -12.70
CA LYS A 421 18.12 3.61 -11.88
C LYS A 421 17.07 4.66 -12.24
N ALA A 422 16.78 4.84 -13.53
CA ALA A 422 15.76 5.77 -14.00
C ALA A 422 14.34 5.36 -13.62
N PHE A 423 14.07 4.06 -13.50
CA PHE A 423 12.78 3.54 -13.05
C PHE A 423 12.55 3.74 -11.55
N ASP A 424 13.60 3.59 -10.76
CA ASP A 424 13.56 3.86 -9.31
C ASP A 424 13.55 5.35 -8.99
N TYR A 425 13.98 6.19 -9.95
CA TYR A 425 13.99 7.63 -9.82
C TYR A 425 12.57 8.21 -9.76
N ARG A 426 12.35 9.16 -8.83
CA ARG A 426 11.04 9.80 -8.62
C ARG A 426 10.98 11.22 -9.17
N GLY A 427 11.91 11.57 -10.05
CA GLY A 427 11.95 12.80 -10.83
C GLY A 427 11.81 12.52 -12.32
N ASP A 428 11.73 13.58 -13.13
CA ASP A 428 11.76 13.46 -14.58
C ASP A 428 13.19 13.10 -15.06
N VAL A 429 13.27 12.39 -16.17
CA VAL A 429 14.50 12.14 -16.92
C VAL A 429 14.37 12.73 -18.32
N THR A 430 15.50 13.10 -18.92
CA THR A 430 15.59 13.47 -20.33
C THR A 430 16.32 12.38 -21.09
N ILE A 431 15.62 11.69 -21.99
CA ILE A 431 16.20 10.70 -22.89
C ILE A 431 16.47 11.38 -24.23
N THR A 432 17.73 11.41 -24.65
CA THR A 432 18.10 11.80 -26.03
C THR A 432 18.27 10.53 -26.85
N ARG A 433 17.55 10.44 -27.96
CA ARG A 433 17.65 9.33 -28.91
C ARG A 433 18.87 9.47 -29.79
N LYS A 434 19.27 8.36 -30.41
CA LYS A 434 20.39 8.31 -31.38
C LYS A 434 20.16 9.16 -32.63
N ASP A 435 18.91 9.48 -32.95
CA ASP A 435 18.56 10.41 -34.04
C ASP A 435 18.62 11.90 -33.63
N GLY A 436 18.99 12.19 -32.39
CA GLY A 436 19.09 13.54 -31.84
C GLY A 436 17.79 14.10 -31.26
N SER A 437 16.65 13.43 -31.43
CA SER A 437 15.40 13.84 -30.76
C SER A 437 15.46 13.57 -29.25
N ALA A 438 14.82 14.41 -28.45
CA ALA A 438 14.81 14.26 -27.00
C ALA A 438 13.39 14.25 -26.42
N VAL A 439 13.21 13.49 -25.35
CA VAL A 439 11.96 13.43 -24.56
C VAL A 439 12.30 13.60 -23.10
N ALA A 440 11.74 14.63 -22.47
CA ALA A 440 11.76 14.81 -21.03
C ALA A 440 10.44 14.31 -20.43
N GLY A 441 10.49 13.61 -19.30
CA GLY A 441 9.30 13.12 -18.62
C GLY A 441 9.57 12.07 -17.55
N TYR A 442 8.51 11.52 -17.00
CA TYR A 442 8.59 10.52 -15.95
C TYR A 442 8.66 9.11 -16.54
N LEU A 443 9.79 8.43 -16.36
CA LEU A 443 9.96 7.03 -16.72
C LEU A 443 9.29 6.16 -15.67
N TYR A 444 8.20 5.51 -16.06
CA TYR A 444 7.37 4.75 -15.12
C TYR A 444 7.45 3.24 -15.32
N ASP A 445 8.03 2.77 -16.43
CA ASP A 445 8.15 1.35 -16.73
C ASP A 445 9.39 1.04 -17.55
N ARG A 446 9.91 -0.17 -17.36
CA ARG A 446 10.98 -0.76 -18.16
C ARG A 446 10.71 -2.24 -18.35
N GLN A 447 10.86 -2.69 -19.60
CA GLN A 447 10.58 -4.05 -20.02
C GLN A 447 11.82 -4.69 -20.63
N TYR A 448 12.04 -5.93 -20.22
CA TYR A 448 13.16 -6.74 -20.67
C TYR A 448 12.66 -7.80 -21.64
N GLY A 449 13.12 -7.73 -22.89
CA GLY A 449 12.87 -8.75 -23.90
C GLY A 449 14.01 -9.77 -24.00
N ALA A 450 13.83 -10.79 -24.85
CA ALA A 450 14.81 -11.87 -25.04
C ALA A 450 16.15 -11.36 -25.61
N ALA A 451 16.11 -10.33 -26.47
CA ALA A 451 17.28 -9.61 -26.93
C ALA A 451 17.19 -8.12 -26.55
N PHE A 452 18.33 -7.41 -26.59
CA PHE A 452 18.40 -5.99 -26.26
C PHE A 452 17.48 -5.11 -27.12
N LYS A 453 17.31 -5.46 -28.40
CA LYS A 453 16.39 -4.78 -29.33
C LYS A 453 14.92 -4.87 -28.91
N ASP A 454 14.57 -5.86 -28.10
CA ASP A 454 13.20 -6.11 -27.62
C ASP A 454 12.97 -5.44 -26.25
N CYS A 455 14.00 -4.80 -25.68
CA CYS A 455 13.90 -4.05 -24.43
C CYS A 455 13.45 -2.61 -24.73
N PHE A 456 12.58 -2.07 -23.88
CA PHE A 456 12.07 -0.70 -24.01
C PHE A 456 11.73 -0.10 -22.65
N VAL A 457 11.74 1.23 -22.58
CA VAL A 457 11.20 1.99 -21.46
C VAL A 457 9.91 2.67 -21.86
N ARG A 458 9.06 3.00 -20.88
CA ARG A 458 7.89 3.83 -21.09
C ARG A 458 7.97 5.09 -20.24
N ILE A 459 7.69 6.20 -20.90
CA ILE A 459 7.77 7.54 -20.33
C ILE A 459 6.43 8.25 -20.50
N ILE A 460 6.04 9.04 -19.50
CA ILE A 460 4.99 10.06 -19.62
C ILE A 460 5.74 11.38 -19.87
N PRO A 461 5.72 11.94 -21.09
CA PRO A 461 6.44 13.17 -21.37
C PRO A 461 5.90 14.36 -20.57
N THR A 462 6.78 15.24 -20.11
CA THR A 462 6.41 16.44 -19.37
C THR A 462 5.43 17.30 -20.18
N GLY A 463 4.31 17.68 -19.56
CA GLY A 463 3.25 18.47 -20.21
C GLY A 463 2.33 17.68 -21.15
N LYS A 464 2.52 16.36 -21.29
CA LYS A 464 1.60 15.47 -22.01
C LYS A 464 0.97 14.47 -21.05
N GLN A 465 -0.22 14.00 -21.39
CA GLN A 465 -0.94 12.93 -20.66
C GLN A 465 -0.92 11.60 -21.44
N THR A 466 -0.10 11.52 -22.48
CA THR A 466 0.07 10.34 -23.33
C THR A 466 1.34 9.60 -22.96
N LYS A 467 1.32 8.27 -23.04
CA LYS A 467 2.50 7.42 -22.81
C LYS A 467 3.29 7.26 -24.10
N GLU A 468 4.61 7.20 -23.99
CA GLU A 468 5.51 6.94 -25.11
C GLU A 468 6.42 5.75 -24.78
N THR A 469 6.65 4.89 -25.78
CA THR A 469 7.55 3.73 -25.67
C THR A 469 8.84 4.03 -26.42
N ILE A 470 9.98 3.84 -25.76
CA ILE A 470 11.30 4.09 -26.33
C ILE A 470 12.12 2.80 -26.25
N PRO A 471 12.43 2.16 -27.38
CA PRO A 471 13.32 1.00 -27.42
C PRO A 471 14.72 1.35 -26.92
N TYR A 472 15.35 0.45 -26.15
CA TYR A 472 16.71 0.65 -25.62
C TYR A 472 17.70 0.91 -26.76
N ALA A 473 17.52 0.24 -27.89
CA ALA A 473 18.35 0.41 -29.09
C ALA A 473 18.36 1.84 -29.65
N GLN A 474 17.33 2.65 -29.36
CA GLN A 474 17.21 4.04 -29.80
C GLN A 474 17.76 5.04 -28.79
N ILE A 475 18.07 4.63 -27.55
CA ILE A 475 18.56 5.54 -26.50
C ILE A 475 20.04 5.88 -26.78
N GLY A 476 20.33 7.17 -26.89
CA GLY A 476 21.67 7.72 -27.06
C GLY A 476 22.26 8.23 -25.74
N SER A 477 21.48 8.96 -24.96
CA SER A 477 21.83 9.37 -23.59
C SER A 477 20.60 9.48 -22.70
N ILE A 478 20.81 9.46 -21.39
CA ILE A 478 19.79 9.75 -20.38
C ILE A 478 20.38 10.70 -19.33
N THR A 479 19.62 11.72 -18.95
CA THR A 479 19.97 12.65 -17.88
C THR A 479 18.85 12.70 -16.86
N PHE A 480 19.18 12.65 -15.58
CA PHE A 480 18.22 12.72 -14.47
C PHE A 480 17.90 14.18 -14.16
N THR A 481 16.96 14.78 -14.90
CA THR A 481 16.80 16.24 -15.01
C THR A 481 15.84 16.87 -14.01
N GLY A 482 14.78 16.16 -13.62
CA GLY A 482 13.77 16.67 -12.69
C GLY A 482 14.16 16.39 -11.25
N LYS A 483 13.80 17.28 -10.31
CA LYS A 483 14.00 17.07 -8.87
C LYS A 483 13.46 15.71 -8.42
N ASP A 484 14.25 14.99 -7.63
CA ASP A 484 13.76 13.78 -6.98
C ASP A 484 12.71 14.13 -5.92
N THR A 485 11.46 13.70 -6.15
CA THR A 485 10.33 14.04 -5.29
C THR A 485 10.36 13.33 -3.92
N ALA A 486 11.25 12.34 -3.73
CA ALA A 486 11.54 11.73 -2.43
C ALA A 486 12.67 12.44 -1.67
N ALA A 487 13.52 13.22 -2.34
CA ALA A 487 14.73 13.75 -1.73
C ALA A 487 14.41 14.63 -0.51
N GLY A 488 15.02 14.30 0.63
CA GLY A 488 14.85 15.02 1.90
C GLY A 488 13.53 14.76 2.64
N LYS A 489 12.60 13.98 2.07
CA LYS A 489 11.31 13.62 2.69
C LYS A 489 11.41 12.31 3.49
N THR A 490 12.47 12.12 4.27
CA THR A 490 12.58 10.94 5.14
C THR A 490 11.71 11.09 6.39
N PHE A 491 11.27 9.97 6.94
CA PHE A 491 10.54 9.96 8.20
C PHE A 491 11.31 10.67 9.32
N GLU A 492 12.62 10.43 9.43
CA GLU A 492 13.46 11.05 10.47
C GLU A 492 13.53 12.58 10.32
N ASN A 493 13.63 13.10 9.10
CA ASN A 493 13.63 14.54 8.84
C ASN A 493 12.31 15.18 9.25
N TRP A 494 11.20 14.48 9.00
CA TRP A 494 9.89 14.95 9.42
C TRP A 494 9.75 14.95 10.94
N VAL A 495 10.03 13.83 11.62
CA VAL A 495 9.90 13.72 13.09
C VAL A 495 10.70 14.84 13.76
N LYS A 496 11.92 15.09 13.29
CA LYS A 496 12.75 16.21 13.76
C LYS A 496 12.03 17.55 13.62
N ARG A 497 11.53 17.87 12.43
CA ARG A 497 10.80 19.13 12.17
C ARG A 497 9.54 19.27 13.00
N TYR A 498 8.78 18.19 13.17
CA TYR A 498 7.56 18.20 13.99
C TYR A 498 7.86 18.60 15.44
N TRP A 499 8.87 17.97 16.06
CA TRP A 499 9.25 18.29 17.43
C TRP A 499 9.85 19.70 17.58
N GLU A 500 10.61 20.17 16.59
CA GLU A 500 11.10 21.56 16.56
C GLU A 500 9.94 22.56 16.53
N LYS A 501 8.95 22.35 15.66
CA LYS A 501 7.74 23.19 15.57
C LYS A 501 6.89 23.13 16.83
N LYS A 502 6.72 21.93 17.39
CA LYS A 502 5.96 21.72 18.62
C LYS A 502 6.65 22.38 19.83
N ALA A 503 7.97 22.27 19.92
CA ALA A 503 8.76 22.97 20.95
C ALA A 503 8.72 24.50 20.78
N ALA A 504 8.56 24.99 19.54
CA ALA A 504 8.34 26.41 19.25
C ALA A 504 6.90 26.89 19.55
N GLY A 505 5.99 26.00 19.94
CA GLY A 505 4.59 26.34 20.23
C GLY A 505 3.71 26.54 18.98
N GLU A 506 4.17 26.12 17.80
CA GLU A 506 3.35 26.11 16.60
C GLU A 506 2.16 25.15 16.76
N GLN A 507 1.03 25.48 16.11
CA GLN A 507 -0.17 24.63 16.05
C GLN A 507 -0.55 24.36 14.60
N ASN A 508 -1.32 23.28 14.39
CA ASN A 508 -1.70 22.79 13.06
C ASN A 508 -0.49 22.35 12.25
N ILE A 509 0.44 21.66 12.90
CA ILE A 509 1.66 21.18 12.27
C ILE A 509 1.30 20.09 11.24
N GLN A 510 1.74 20.27 9.99
CA GLN A 510 1.54 19.28 8.94
C GLN A 510 2.73 19.20 7.96
N ILE A 511 2.84 18.07 7.24
CA ILE A 511 3.63 17.98 6.01
C ILE A 511 2.75 18.38 4.84
N GLU A 512 3.20 19.38 4.09
CA GLU A 512 2.53 19.75 2.86
C GLU A 512 2.78 18.71 1.76
N PRO A 513 1.74 18.27 1.04
CA PRO A 513 1.91 17.50 -0.19
C PRO A 513 2.63 18.33 -1.26
N GLU A 514 3.05 17.68 -2.35
CA GLU A 514 3.72 18.39 -3.43
C GLU A 514 2.81 19.48 -4.00
N TYR A 515 3.31 20.72 -4.08
CA TYR A 515 2.56 21.82 -4.67
C TYR A 515 2.42 21.58 -6.18
N LEU A 516 1.17 21.53 -6.65
CA LEU A 516 0.88 21.24 -8.05
C LEU A 516 0.72 22.49 -8.91
N GLY A 517 0.95 23.69 -8.38
CA GLY A 517 0.57 24.94 -9.03
C GLY A 517 -0.91 25.28 -8.79
N ASP A 518 -1.30 26.48 -9.22
CA ASP A 518 -2.69 26.94 -9.24
C ASP A 518 -3.52 26.30 -10.36
#